data_AF-A0A1J1DYD2-F1
#
_entry.id   AF-A0A1J1DYD2-F1
#
_cell.length_a   1.000
_cell.length_b   1.000
_cell.length_c   1.000
_cell.angle_alpha   90.00
_cell.angle_beta   90.00
_cell.angle_gamma   90.00
#
_symmetry.space_group_name_H-M   'P 1'
#
loop_
_entity.id
_entity.type
_entity.pdbx_description
1 polymer ?
#
loop_
_entity_poly.entity_id
_entity_poly.type
_entity_poly.pdbx_seq_one_letter_code
_entity_poly.pdbx_strand_id
1 'polypeptide(L)'
;MRSKILLFYLFVFQIILFPSCKKEEKVENTSSGVENSSDIGSLLSFSLDFEATKNTGLGKDIKGIINSEDSTKISIVLPHKEGGLITKLVPTVKFVGEKIEPDPSTITDFTNPVSYVVTPKKGEAKTYTVTVSVSEPSSENKILSFSITKPNDVKAQISTTIDEGSSSISISLTELSYYDLAKITKIVPSIRISEYASISESDKSKSIDLSTIPSEAVKYTVTAENRQTKEYTVNITHELKKFVSKWKTIQSNKEIELPIYDGGDYDFTVDWGDGQIQKVDSHSSNNKKHTYTSPSDYTVTITGKIEGFNFKKVAISKDEIISITSWGDLKFGNKGGYFKGCKKLEYLPLEAPNLEGITNTAFMFYGAESFNSDISSWDVSKVTNMRAMFHTASAFNQDLNKWDTGEVTDMKGIFYDASVFNGDISNWNTSSVTDMSSMFEAAILFNQDLNNWDVSKVTNMNRMFSRATVFNGDIGKWDVSKVTDMFGMFYTAKSFNKEIENWDITSVTDIDYFLAIASSFSKSLKKWRVPAKTNISNMLWGTNICTEISVKGSTNCNCTEINYDFRREKLPTKRS
;
A
#
# COMPACT_ATOMS: atom_id res chain seq x y z
N MET A 1 17.66 4.13 -42.99
CA MET A 1 18.33 3.33 -44.05
C MET A 1 18.20 1.87 -43.65
N ARG A 2 17.40 1.06 -44.37
CA ARG A 2 17.86 0.09 -45.40
C ARG A 2 18.84 -0.95 -44.80
N SER A 3 18.73 -2.28 -44.95
CA SER A 3 17.92 -3.13 -45.85
C SER A 3 18.28 -4.61 -45.62
N LYS A 4 17.26 -5.51 -45.59
CA LYS A 4 17.08 -6.85 -46.25
C LYS A 4 18.19 -7.92 -46.17
N ILE A 5 17.88 -9.22 -45.98
CA ILE A 5 17.49 -10.25 -47.00
C ILE A 5 17.00 -11.53 -46.24
N LEU A 6 15.77 -12.08 -46.41
CA LEU A 6 15.22 -13.06 -47.40
C LEU A 6 15.63 -14.55 -47.12
N LEU A 7 14.76 -15.55 -46.90
CA LEU A 7 13.89 -16.35 -47.83
C LEU A 7 12.85 -17.19 -47.02
N PHE A 8 11.53 -17.20 -47.30
CA PHE A 8 10.71 -18.10 -48.20
C PHE A 8 10.62 -19.59 -47.76
N TYR A 9 9.45 -20.16 -47.39
CA TYR A 9 8.33 -20.65 -48.25
C TYR A 9 6.97 -20.67 -47.45
N LEU A 10 5.89 -20.00 -47.91
CA LEU A 10 4.67 -20.53 -48.59
C LEU A 10 4.07 -21.82 -47.99
N PHE A 11 2.86 -21.81 -47.42
CA PHE A 11 1.60 -21.85 -48.18
C PHE A 11 0.41 -21.15 -47.48
N VAL A 12 -0.52 -20.70 -48.32
CA VAL A 12 -1.59 -19.72 -48.13
C VAL A 12 -2.94 -20.39 -47.80
N PHE A 13 -3.76 -19.79 -46.93
CA PHE A 13 -5.16 -19.38 -47.25
C PHE A 13 -5.70 -18.40 -46.17
N GLN A 14 -5.89 -17.13 -46.58
CA GLN A 14 -6.69 -16.10 -45.91
C GLN A 14 -8.19 -16.45 -46.06
N ILE A 15 -9.11 -15.96 -45.22
CA ILE A 15 -9.75 -14.62 -45.26
C ILE A 15 -10.54 -14.49 -43.93
N ILE A 16 -10.12 -13.65 -42.99
CA ILE A 16 -10.57 -12.27 -42.68
C ILE A 16 -12.05 -12.13 -42.27
N LEU A 17 -12.24 -11.86 -40.97
CA LEU A 17 -13.35 -11.14 -40.34
C LEU A 17 -13.40 -9.68 -40.82
N PHE A 18 -14.59 -9.10 -40.97
CA PHE A 18 -15.03 -7.91 -40.21
C PHE A 18 -16.48 -7.51 -40.59
N PRO A 19 -17.16 -6.71 -39.75
CA PRO A 19 -18.59 -6.81 -39.50
C PRO A 19 -19.37 -5.70 -40.22
N SER A 20 -20.66 -5.92 -40.47
CA SER A 20 -21.53 -4.82 -40.85
C SER A 20 -22.76 -4.75 -39.94
N CYS A 21 -22.83 -3.61 -39.28
CA CYS A 21 -23.93 -3.01 -38.55
C CYS A 21 -25.29 -3.25 -39.22
N LYS A 22 -26.28 -3.74 -38.46
CA LYS A 22 -27.71 -3.63 -38.82
C LYS A 22 -28.29 -2.41 -38.10
N LYS A 23 -28.81 -1.46 -38.88
CA LYS A 23 -29.72 -0.43 -38.41
C LYS A 23 -31.13 -0.83 -38.87
N GLU A 24 -32.09 -0.74 -37.95
CA GLU A 24 -33.52 -0.91 -38.22
C GLU A 24 -34.01 0.13 -39.22
N GLU A 25 -34.89 -0.30 -40.14
CA GLU A 25 -35.93 0.58 -40.69
C GLU A 25 -37.16 -0.26 -41.06
N LYS A 26 -38.30 0.16 -40.52
CA LYS A 26 -39.65 -0.29 -40.87
C LYS A 26 -39.94 0.07 -42.32
N VAL A 27 -40.58 -0.82 -43.08
CA VAL A 27 -41.42 -0.42 -44.22
C VAL A 27 -42.72 -1.21 -44.20
N GLU A 28 -43.79 -0.45 -44.31
CA GLU A 28 -45.21 -0.82 -44.33
C GLU A 28 -45.60 -1.61 -45.59
N ASN A 29 -46.77 -2.25 -45.47
CA ASN A 29 -47.57 -2.84 -46.53
C ASN A 29 -47.59 -2.03 -47.84
N THR A 30 -47.31 -2.70 -48.95
CA THR A 30 -48.07 -2.50 -50.20
C THR A 30 -48.31 -3.84 -50.90
N SER A 31 -49.58 -4.22 -50.97
CA SER A 31 -50.11 -5.23 -51.88
C SER A 31 -49.93 -4.80 -53.33
N SER A 32 -49.45 -5.68 -54.21
CA SER A 32 -49.99 -5.93 -55.55
C SER A 32 -49.06 -6.85 -56.33
N GLY A 33 -49.63 -7.80 -57.06
CA GLY A 33 -48.88 -8.66 -57.99
C GLY A 33 -49.35 -10.11 -57.96
N VAL A 34 -50.56 -10.33 -58.47
CA VAL A 34 -51.12 -11.66 -58.73
C VAL A 34 -50.30 -12.34 -59.81
N GLU A 35 -49.65 -13.45 -59.49
CA GLU A 35 -49.50 -14.57 -60.42
C GLU A 35 -50.26 -15.76 -59.86
N ASN A 36 -51.34 -16.11 -60.57
CA ASN A 36 -52.02 -17.40 -60.47
C ASN A 36 -51.00 -18.52 -60.74
N SER A 37 -50.52 -19.15 -59.68
CA SER A 37 -49.98 -20.50 -59.73
C SER A 37 -50.92 -21.40 -58.95
N SER A 38 -51.60 -22.28 -59.68
CA SER A 38 -52.50 -23.32 -59.20
C SER A 38 -51.79 -24.45 -58.42
N ASP A 39 -50.65 -24.19 -57.77
CA ASP A 39 -49.82 -25.19 -57.09
C ASP A 39 -49.52 -24.91 -55.60
N ILE A 40 -50.15 -23.91 -54.96
CA ILE A 40 -50.07 -23.80 -53.47
C ILE A 40 -50.75 -25.01 -52.79
N GLY A 41 -51.57 -25.77 -53.53
CA GLY A 41 -52.17 -27.01 -53.06
C GLY A 41 -51.17 -28.12 -52.74
N SER A 42 -49.92 -28.05 -53.21
CA SER A 42 -48.89 -29.10 -53.12
C SER A 42 -47.63 -28.72 -52.30
N LEU A 43 -47.51 -27.48 -51.82
CA LEU A 43 -46.36 -27.04 -51.03
C LEU A 43 -46.42 -27.59 -49.60
N LEU A 44 -45.43 -28.40 -49.20
CA LEU A 44 -45.35 -29.01 -47.87
C LEU A 44 -44.09 -28.56 -47.12
N SER A 45 -44.24 -28.13 -45.87
CA SER A 45 -43.12 -27.86 -44.96
C SER A 45 -43.36 -28.51 -43.60
N PHE A 46 -42.28 -28.83 -42.90
CA PHE A 46 -42.31 -29.44 -41.59
C PHE A 46 -41.07 -29.04 -40.80
N SER A 47 -41.27 -28.60 -39.57
CA SER A 47 -40.21 -28.38 -38.58
C SER A 47 -40.71 -28.85 -37.22
N LEU A 48 -39.81 -29.44 -36.44
CA LEU A 48 -40.13 -29.94 -35.10
C LEU A 48 -39.05 -29.49 -34.14
N ASP A 49 -39.47 -28.82 -33.08
CA ASP A 49 -38.60 -28.39 -31.97
C ASP A 49 -39.15 -28.96 -30.65
N PHE A 50 -38.30 -29.01 -29.61
CA PHE A 50 -38.72 -29.25 -28.23
C PHE A 50 -38.54 -27.97 -27.42
N GLU A 51 -39.67 -27.39 -27.01
CA GLU A 51 -39.69 -26.23 -26.12
C GLU A 51 -39.55 -26.72 -24.67
N ALA A 52 -38.64 -26.12 -23.90
CA ALA A 52 -38.41 -26.47 -22.50
C ALA A 52 -39.66 -26.24 -21.63
N THR A 53 -40.49 -25.26 -21.99
CA THR A 53 -41.76 -24.95 -21.32
C THR A 53 -42.80 -26.06 -21.43
N LYS A 54 -42.71 -26.91 -22.45
CA LYS A 54 -43.62 -28.06 -22.68
C LYS A 54 -43.03 -29.39 -22.21
N ASN A 55 -41.74 -29.43 -21.90
CA ASN A 55 -41.00 -30.64 -21.60
C ASN A 55 -40.30 -30.52 -20.24
N THR A 56 -41.02 -30.85 -19.17
CA THR A 56 -40.48 -30.81 -17.80
C THR A 56 -39.20 -31.66 -17.68
N GLY A 57 -38.09 -31.00 -17.34
CA GLY A 57 -36.77 -31.62 -17.23
C GLY A 57 -35.81 -31.30 -18.39
N LEU A 58 -36.29 -30.63 -19.44
CA LEU A 58 -35.46 -30.11 -20.53
C LEU A 58 -34.86 -28.76 -20.11
N GLY A 59 -33.54 -28.61 -20.14
CA GLY A 59 -32.86 -27.42 -19.63
C GLY A 59 -32.95 -26.18 -20.53
N LYS A 60 -33.19 -26.38 -21.83
CA LYS A 60 -33.33 -25.32 -22.86
C LYS A 60 -34.07 -25.84 -24.07
N ASP A 61 -34.56 -24.94 -24.92
CA ASP A 61 -35.20 -25.32 -26.18
C ASP A 61 -34.18 -26.04 -27.10
N ILE A 62 -34.62 -27.14 -27.72
CA ILE A 62 -33.82 -27.91 -28.68
C ILE A 62 -34.51 -27.86 -30.03
N LYS A 63 -33.78 -27.39 -31.04
CA LYS A 63 -34.31 -27.24 -32.39
C LYS A 63 -34.06 -28.48 -33.25
N GLY A 64 -35.02 -28.80 -34.11
CA GLY A 64 -34.88 -29.79 -35.16
C GLY A 64 -33.86 -29.36 -36.20
N ILE A 65 -32.94 -30.26 -36.55
CA ILE A 65 -32.00 -30.05 -37.63
C ILE A 65 -32.52 -30.80 -38.86
N ILE A 66 -32.90 -30.07 -39.91
CA ILE A 66 -33.31 -30.66 -41.19
C ILE A 66 -32.06 -31.15 -41.92
N ASN A 67 -32.08 -32.39 -42.39
CA ASN A 67 -30.98 -32.95 -43.17
C ASN A 67 -30.88 -32.23 -44.53
N SER A 68 -29.67 -31.79 -44.89
CA SER A 68 -29.42 -31.01 -46.10
C SER A 68 -29.52 -31.80 -47.40
N GLU A 69 -29.32 -33.12 -47.35
CA GLU A 69 -29.41 -34.03 -48.50
C GLU A 69 -30.84 -34.57 -48.67
N ASP A 70 -31.61 -34.63 -47.57
CA ASP A 70 -32.98 -35.11 -47.55
C ASP A 70 -33.84 -34.30 -46.57
N SER A 71 -34.53 -33.29 -47.09
CA SER A 71 -35.44 -32.42 -46.32
C SER A 71 -36.58 -33.13 -45.60
N THR A 72 -36.81 -34.43 -45.87
CA THR A 72 -37.80 -35.24 -45.13
C THR A 72 -37.26 -35.79 -43.81
N LYS A 73 -35.95 -35.73 -43.57
CA LYS A 73 -35.33 -36.27 -42.37
C LYS A 73 -34.94 -35.14 -41.42
N ILE A 74 -35.41 -35.25 -40.19
CA ILE A 74 -35.12 -34.30 -39.11
C ILE A 74 -34.37 -35.06 -38.02
N SER A 75 -33.25 -34.51 -37.59
CA SER A 75 -32.44 -35.06 -36.50
C SER A 75 -32.44 -34.11 -35.32
N ILE A 76 -32.60 -34.68 -34.12
CA ILE A 76 -32.53 -33.95 -32.85
C ILE A 76 -31.60 -34.71 -31.93
N VAL A 77 -30.70 -34.00 -31.25
CA VAL A 77 -29.79 -34.57 -30.26
C VAL A 77 -30.16 -34.05 -28.88
N LEU A 78 -30.64 -34.93 -28.01
CA LEU A 78 -30.86 -34.65 -26.60
C LEU A 78 -29.53 -34.73 -25.85
N PRO A 79 -29.26 -33.81 -24.90
CA PRO A 79 -28.18 -33.98 -23.93
C PRO A 79 -28.29 -35.31 -23.19
N HIS A 80 -27.15 -35.93 -22.88
CA HIS A 80 -27.07 -37.23 -22.20
C HIS A 80 -27.96 -37.31 -20.94
N LYS A 81 -27.87 -36.32 -20.03
CA LYS A 81 -28.70 -36.23 -18.82
C LYS A 81 -30.20 -36.12 -19.07
N GLU A 82 -30.59 -35.64 -20.23
CA GLU A 82 -31.99 -35.45 -20.65
C GLU A 82 -32.49 -36.64 -21.48
N GLY A 83 -31.65 -37.65 -21.74
CA GLY A 83 -32.01 -38.83 -22.54
C GLY A 83 -33.20 -39.61 -21.99
N GLY A 84 -33.45 -39.57 -20.68
CA GLY A 84 -34.64 -40.16 -20.05
C GLY A 84 -35.96 -39.48 -20.45
N LEU A 85 -35.91 -38.34 -21.14
CA LEU A 85 -37.09 -37.69 -21.72
C LEU A 85 -37.52 -38.32 -23.05
N ILE A 86 -36.64 -39.09 -23.73
CA ILE A 86 -36.87 -39.57 -25.12
C ILE A 86 -38.21 -40.31 -25.32
N THR A 87 -38.73 -40.95 -24.27
CA THR A 87 -39.99 -41.70 -24.29
C THR A 87 -41.25 -40.84 -24.03
N LYS A 88 -41.07 -39.57 -23.66
CA LYS A 88 -42.14 -38.71 -23.16
C LYS A 88 -42.05 -37.24 -23.62
N LEU A 89 -41.41 -37.01 -24.76
CA LEU A 89 -41.28 -35.66 -25.32
C LEU A 89 -42.61 -35.20 -25.93
N VAL A 90 -42.91 -33.92 -25.74
CA VAL A 90 -44.00 -33.21 -26.40
C VAL A 90 -43.39 -32.31 -27.47
N PRO A 91 -43.49 -32.69 -28.76
CA PRO A 91 -42.94 -31.90 -29.84
C PRO A 91 -43.76 -30.64 -30.09
N THR A 92 -43.09 -29.56 -30.49
CA THR A 92 -43.73 -28.39 -31.08
C THR A 92 -43.52 -28.45 -32.58
N VAL A 93 -44.55 -28.91 -33.28
CA VAL A 93 -44.52 -29.07 -34.74
C VAL A 93 -45.12 -27.85 -35.42
N LYS A 94 -44.42 -27.33 -36.43
CA LYS A 94 -44.95 -26.36 -37.39
C LYS A 94 -44.91 -27.00 -38.77
N PHE A 95 -46.04 -26.99 -39.48
CA PHE A 95 -46.13 -27.58 -40.81
C PHE A 95 -47.04 -26.77 -41.73
N VAL A 96 -46.86 -26.96 -43.03
CA VAL A 96 -47.75 -26.45 -44.09
C VAL A 96 -48.32 -27.67 -44.82
N GLY A 97 -49.65 -27.84 -44.77
CA GLY A 97 -50.41 -28.99 -45.32
C GLY A 97 -51.86 -28.97 -44.83
N GLU A 98 -52.74 -29.82 -45.36
CA GLU A 98 -54.16 -29.89 -44.94
C GLU A 98 -54.35 -30.77 -43.70
N LYS A 99 -53.55 -31.83 -43.55
CA LYS A 99 -53.61 -32.77 -42.43
C LYS A 99 -52.21 -33.30 -42.09
N ILE A 100 -51.97 -33.57 -40.81
CA ILE A 100 -50.76 -34.26 -40.34
C ILE A 100 -51.17 -35.46 -39.46
N GLU A 101 -50.52 -36.60 -39.63
CA GLU A 101 -50.69 -37.79 -38.79
C GLU A 101 -49.33 -38.40 -38.40
N PRO A 102 -49.13 -38.85 -37.14
CA PRO A 102 -50.04 -38.77 -35.99
C PRO A 102 -50.19 -37.33 -35.45
N ASP A 103 -51.17 -37.11 -34.56
CA ASP A 103 -51.42 -35.79 -33.95
C ASP A 103 -50.15 -35.29 -33.22
N PRO A 104 -49.55 -34.17 -33.66
CA PRO A 104 -48.30 -33.66 -33.12
C PRO A 104 -48.40 -33.12 -31.70
N SER A 105 -49.61 -32.96 -31.14
CA SER A 105 -49.81 -32.45 -29.77
C SER A 105 -49.71 -33.52 -28.69
N THR A 106 -49.53 -34.78 -29.06
CA THR A 106 -49.46 -35.92 -28.13
C THR A 106 -48.03 -36.24 -27.69
N ILE A 107 -47.89 -36.69 -26.43
CA ILE A 107 -46.62 -37.22 -25.93
C ILE A 107 -46.18 -38.36 -26.84
N THR A 108 -44.99 -38.24 -27.42
CA THR A 108 -44.49 -39.19 -28.41
C THR A 108 -43.20 -39.85 -27.91
N ASP A 109 -43.14 -41.17 -27.97
CA ASP A 109 -41.94 -41.94 -27.71
C ASP A 109 -41.05 -41.94 -28.96
N PHE A 110 -39.88 -41.30 -28.86
CA PHE A 110 -38.90 -41.20 -29.95
C PHE A 110 -37.73 -42.18 -29.83
N THR A 111 -37.89 -43.26 -29.03
CA THR A 111 -36.87 -44.32 -28.94
C THR A 111 -36.59 -44.96 -30.31
N ASN A 112 -37.60 -44.95 -31.20
CA ASN A 112 -37.46 -45.28 -32.61
C ASN A 112 -37.83 -44.05 -33.47
N PRO A 113 -37.33 -43.95 -34.72
CA PRO A 113 -37.71 -42.87 -35.61
C PRO A 113 -39.24 -42.77 -35.79
N VAL A 114 -39.79 -41.58 -35.61
CA VAL A 114 -41.23 -41.32 -35.75
C VAL A 114 -41.48 -40.69 -37.11
N SER A 115 -42.46 -41.22 -37.84
CA SER A 115 -42.83 -40.71 -39.16
C SER A 115 -44.12 -39.88 -39.06
N TYR A 116 -44.04 -38.63 -39.51
CA TYR A 116 -45.19 -37.73 -39.66
C TYR A 116 -45.55 -37.64 -41.14
N VAL A 117 -46.78 -38.01 -41.48
CA VAL A 117 -47.31 -37.90 -42.83
C VAL A 117 -48.05 -36.57 -42.94
N VAL A 118 -47.55 -35.67 -43.78
CA VAL A 118 -48.22 -34.40 -44.09
C VAL A 118 -48.94 -34.54 -45.42
N THR A 119 -50.26 -34.44 -45.39
CA THR A 119 -51.14 -34.61 -46.55
C THR A 119 -51.54 -33.23 -47.10
N PRO A 120 -51.26 -32.94 -48.38
CA PRO A 120 -51.67 -31.70 -49.03
C PRO A 120 -53.14 -31.73 -49.46
N LYS A 121 -53.68 -30.57 -49.84
CA LYS A 121 -55.04 -30.45 -50.39
C LYS A 121 -55.17 -31.02 -51.80
N LYS A 122 -54.05 -31.08 -52.53
CA LYS A 122 -53.91 -31.73 -53.85
C LYS A 122 -52.47 -32.22 -54.01
N GLY A 123 -52.28 -33.49 -54.39
CA GLY A 123 -50.96 -34.08 -54.63
C GLY A 123 -50.65 -35.24 -53.68
N GLU A 124 -49.42 -35.74 -53.74
CA GLU A 124 -48.96 -36.86 -52.92
C GLU A 124 -48.60 -36.41 -51.50
N ALA A 125 -48.97 -37.22 -50.49
CA ALA A 125 -48.55 -36.98 -49.12
C ALA A 125 -47.03 -37.17 -48.98
N LYS A 126 -46.40 -36.36 -48.13
CA LYS A 126 -44.96 -36.44 -47.85
C LYS A 126 -44.73 -36.91 -46.43
N THR A 127 -43.92 -37.95 -46.29
CA THR A 127 -43.53 -38.50 -44.99
C THR A 127 -42.27 -37.81 -44.51
N TYR A 128 -42.30 -37.27 -43.30
CA TYR A 128 -41.16 -36.70 -42.61
C TYR A 128 -40.75 -37.63 -41.46
N THR A 129 -39.51 -38.08 -41.45
CA THR A 129 -38.98 -38.97 -40.41
C THR A 129 -38.15 -38.16 -39.43
N VAL A 130 -38.58 -38.16 -38.17
CA VAL A 130 -37.90 -37.50 -37.05
C VAL A 130 -37.13 -38.56 -36.27
N THR A 131 -35.81 -38.40 -36.20
CA THR A 131 -34.93 -39.24 -35.39
C THR A 131 -34.41 -38.41 -34.22
N VAL A 132 -34.70 -38.87 -33.00
CA VAL A 132 -34.14 -38.27 -31.79
C VAL A 132 -33.05 -39.22 -31.29
N SER A 133 -31.84 -38.70 -31.10
CA SER A 133 -30.73 -39.41 -30.50
C SER A 133 -30.31 -38.75 -29.20
N VAL A 134 -29.64 -39.48 -28.32
CA VAL A 134 -29.06 -38.96 -27.09
C VAL A 134 -27.55 -38.79 -27.30
N SER A 135 -26.99 -37.65 -26.90
CA SER A 135 -25.54 -37.41 -26.98
C SER A 135 -24.76 -38.38 -26.09
N GLU A 136 -23.52 -38.67 -26.46
CA GLU A 136 -22.60 -39.38 -25.56
C GLU A 136 -22.30 -38.52 -24.30
N PRO A 137 -22.05 -39.15 -23.14
CA PRO A 137 -21.69 -38.43 -21.93
C PRO A 137 -20.33 -37.75 -22.08
N SER A 138 -20.23 -36.48 -21.68
CA SER A 138 -18.98 -35.72 -21.75
C SER A 138 -17.87 -36.34 -20.89
N SER A 139 -16.63 -36.38 -21.41
CA SER A 139 -15.41 -36.77 -20.69
C SER A 139 -14.64 -35.59 -20.10
N GLU A 140 -15.12 -34.36 -20.28
CA GLU A 140 -14.43 -33.15 -19.81
C GLU A 140 -14.53 -33.02 -18.28
N ASN A 141 -13.38 -32.99 -17.60
CA ASN A 141 -13.24 -32.85 -16.14
C ASN A 141 -12.21 -31.77 -15.76
N LYS A 142 -12.31 -30.60 -16.39
CA LYS A 142 -11.35 -29.51 -16.23
C LYS A 142 -11.75 -28.52 -15.14
N ILE A 143 -10.76 -27.93 -14.47
CA ILE A 143 -10.96 -26.69 -13.69
C ILE A 143 -10.69 -25.53 -14.65
N LEU A 144 -11.72 -24.74 -14.95
CA LEU A 144 -11.62 -23.60 -15.87
C LEU A 144 -11.09 -22.34 -15.19
N SER A 145 -11.35 -22.17 -13.89
CA SER A 145 -10.79 -21.06 -13.11
C SER A 145 -10.71 -21.40 -11.64
N PHE A 146 -9.68 -20.85 -10.98
CA PHE A 146 -9.46 -20.98 -9.56
C PHE A 146 -9.03 -19.62 -9.00
N SER A 147 -9.87 -19.02 -8.15
CA SER A 147 -9.65 -17.65 -7.65
C SER A 147 -9.73 -17.62 -6.13
N ILE A 148 -8.86 -16.82 -5.53
CA ILE A 148 -8.78 -16.63 -4.08
C ILE A 148 -9.17 -15.19 -3.75
N THR A 149 -10.12 -15.05 -2.82
CA THR A 149 -10.47 -13.76 -2.24
C THR A 149 -9.89 -13.67 -0.84
N LYS A 150 -8.99 -12.70 -0.63
CA LYS A 150 -8.37 -12.41 0.67
C LYS A 150 -9.16 -11.33 1.43
N PRO A 151 -9.03 -11.24 2.76
CA PRO A 151 -9.50 -10.09 3.54
C PRO A 151 -8.92 -8.77 3.01
N ASN A 152 -9.69 -7.68 3.14
CA ASN A 152 -9.32 -6.36 2.60
C ASN A 152 -8.07 -5.77 3.25
N ASP A 153 -7.81 -6.11 4.50
CA ASP A 153 -6.69 -5.62 5.31
C ASP A 153 -5.39 -6.38 5.05
N VAL A 154 -5.43 -7.54 4.39
CA VAL A 154 -4.25 -8.29 3.95
C VAL A 154 -3.69 -7.63 2.70
N LYS A 155 -2.44 -7.17 2.72
CA LYS A 155 -1.84 -6.45 1.58
C LYS A 155 -1.10 -7.35 0.58
N ALA A 156 -0.92 -8.62 0.91
CA ALA A 156 -0.25 -9.60 0.05
C ALA A 156 -0.89 -9.68 -1.35
N GLN A 157 -0.08 -9.77 -2.38
CA GLN A 157 -0.56 -10.05 -3.74
C GLN A 157 -0.70 -11.56 -3.92
N ILE A 158 -1.82 -12.00 -4.51
CA ILE A 158 -2.10 -13.42 -4.75
C ILE A 158 -2.26 -13.64 -6.24
N SER A 159 -1.48 -14.57 -6.79
CA SER A 159 -1.63 -15.06 -8.16
C SER A 159 -1.95 -16.54 -8.15
N THR A 160 -2.87 -16.95 -9.03
CA THR A 160 -3.25 -18.36 -9.20
C THR A 160 -3.03 -18.78 -10.66
N THR A 161 -2.46 -19.96 -10.87
CA THR A 161 -2.28 -20.54 -12.21
C THR A 161 -2.69 -22.01 -12.21
N ILE A 162 -3.38 -22.44 -13.26
CA ILE A 162 -3.78 -23.83 -13.45
C ILE A 162 -2.92 -24.42 -14.57
N ASP A 163 -2.25 -25.53 -14.29
CA ASP A 163 -1.54 -26.34 -15.28
C ASP A 163 -2.33 -27.62 -15.54
N GLU A 164 -2.96 -27.67 -16.72
CA GLU A 164 -3.77 -28.80 -17.15
C GLU A 164 -2.96 -30.08 -17.42
N GLY A 165 -1.69 -29.94 -17.81
CA GLY A 165 -0.80 -31.06 -18.15
C GLY A 165 -0.33 -31.79 -16.90
N SER A 166 0.06 -31.05 -15.86
CA SER A 166 0.42 -31.61 -14.56
C SER A 166 -0.76 -31.79 -13.61
N SER A 167 -1.96 -31.32 -13.98
CA SER A 167 -3.14 -31.27 -13.11
C SER A 167 -2.82 -30.58 -11.78
N SER A 168 -2.20 -29.40 -11.85
CA SER A 168 -1.78 -28.65 -10.67
C SER A 168 -2.33 -27.23 -10.65
N ILE A 169 -2.51 -26.70 -9.44
CA ILE A 169 -2.93 -25.33 -9.18
C ILE A 169 -1.83 -24.69 -8.34
N SER A 170 -1.13 -23.71 -8.89
CA SER A 170 -0.14 -22.96 -8.12
C SER A 170 -0.76 -21.68 -7.58
N ILE A 171 -0.58 -21.45 -6.28
CA ILE A 171 -0.93 -20.21 -5.59
C ILE A 171 0.38 -19.59 -5.12
N SER A 172 0.65 -18.37 -5.56
CA SER A 172 1.84 -17.61 -5.15
C SER A 172 1.44 -16.34 -4.43
N LEU A 173 2.01 -16.15 -3.23
CA LEU A 173 1.84 -14.96 -2.41
C LEU A 173 3.14 -14.16 -2.35
N THR A 174 3.07 -12.89 -2.73
CA THR A 174 4.17 -11.92 -2.62
C THR A 174 3.75 -10.73 -1.76
N GLU A 175 4.71 -9.94 -1.29
CA GLU A 175 4.46 -8.81 -0.36
C GLU A 175 3.74 -9.26 0.92
N LEU A 176 3.89 -10.52 1.33
CA LEU A 176 3.17 -11.10 2.46
C LEU A 176 3.84 -10.68 3.77
N SER A 177 3.09 -10.01 4.62
CA SER A 177 3.53 -9.70 5.98
C SER A 177 3.33 -10.90 6.89
N TYR A 178 4.27 -11.13 7.83
CA TYR A 178 4.11 -12.11 8.90
C TYR A 178 2.80 -11.91 9.68
N TYR A 179 2.40 -10.66 9.89
CA TYR A 179 1.19 -10.31 10.65
C TYR A 179 -0.12 -10.61 9.91
N ASP A 180 -0.05 -10.87 8.61
CA ASP A 180 -1.20 -11.25 7.79
C ASP A 180 -1.43 -12.77 7.76
N LEU A 181 -0.45 -13.57 8.17
CA LEU A 181 -0.51 -15.04 8.11
C LEU A 181 -1.74 -15.61 8.83
N ALA A 182 -2.03 -15.14 10.05
CA ALA A 182 -3.18 -15.64 10.81
C ALA A 182 -4.53 -15.35 10.13
N LYS A 183 -4.59 -14.35 9.24
CA LYS A 183 -5.80 -13.91 8.54
C LYS A 183 -6.13 -14.74 7.29
N ILE A 184 -5.19 -15.55 6.82
CA ILE A 184 -5.30 -16.32 5.56
C ILE A 184 -5.32 -17.84 5.80
N THR A 185 -5.80 -18.28 6.97
CA THR A 185 -5.79 -19.69 7.40
C THR A 185 -7.00 -20.52 6.95
N LYS A 186 -8.10 -19.87 6.53
CA LYS A 186 -9.37 -20.55 6.19
C LYS A 186 -10.01 -19.96 4.95
N ILE A 187 -9.29 -20.00 3.84
CA ILE A 187 -9.74 -19.41 2.57
C ILE A 187 -10.47 -20.45 1.74
N VAL A 188 -11.73 -20.19 1.39
CA VAL A 188 -12.48 -21.02 0.44
C VAL A 188 -12.35 -20.43 -0.97
N PRO A 189 -11.73 -21.13 -1.93
CA PRO A 189 -11.54 -20.62 -3.29
C PRO A 189 -12.84 -20.63 -4.10
N SER A 190 -12.94 -19.74 -5.08
CA SER A 190 -13.96 -19.80 -6.12
C SER A 190 -13.46 -20.66 -7.27
N ILE A 191 -14.20 -21.74 -7.57
CA ILE A 191 -13.82 -22.74 -8.58
C ILE A 191 -14.87 -22.77 -9.68
N ARG A 192 -14.44 -22.70 -10.94
CA ARG A 192 -15.28 -23.01 -12.11
C ARG A 192 -14.74 -24.25 -12.79
N ILE A 193 -15.63 -25.13 -13.23
CA ILE A 193 -15.30 -26.42 -13.86
C ILE A 193 -15.92 -26.52 -15.25
N SER A 194 -15.49 -27.50 -16.04
CA SER A 194 -16.04 -27.81 -17.36
C SER A 194 -17.56 -28.04 -17.32
N GLU A 195 -18.24 -27.72 -18.42
CA GLU A 195 -19.68 -27.91 -18.55
C GLU A 195 -20.06 -29.39 -18.31
N TYR A 196 -21.19 -29.61 -17.64
CA TYR A 196 -21.73 -30.93 -17.25
C TYR A 196 -20.91 -31.74 -16.22
N ALA A 197 -19.67 -31.34 -15.93
CA ALA A 197 -18.86 -31.92 -14.85
C ALA A 197 -19.44 -31.57 -13.48
N SER A 198 -18.99 -32.30 -12.47
CA SER A 198 -19.34 -32.05 -11.07
C SER A 198 -18.12 -32.10 -10.18
N ILE A 199 -18.22 -31.42 -9.04
CA ILE A 199 -17.25 -31.42 -7.96
C ILE A 199 -18.01 -31.67 -6.66
N SER A 200 -17.44 -32.46 -5.76
CA SER A 200 -18.11 -32.86 -4.51
C SER A 200 -18.35 -31.64 -3.61
N GLU A 201 -19.38 -31.69 -2.77
CA GLU A 201 -19.68 -30.55 -1.88
C GLU A 201 -18.60 -30.36 -0.81
N SER A 202 -17.98 -31.46 -0.37
CA SER A 202 -16.77 -31.45 0.46
C SER A 202 -15.60 -30.72 -0.20
N ASP A 203 -15.45 -30.85 -1.52
CA ASP A 203 -14.42 -30.12 -2.26
C ASP A 203 -14.81 -28.64 -2.44
N LYS A 204 -16.08 -28.31 -2.76
CA LYS A 204 -16.51 -26.91 -2.90
C LYS A 204 -16.35 -26.11 -1.61
N SER A 205 -16.63 -26.71 -0.46
CA SER A 205 -16.50 -26.05 0.84
C SER A 205 -15.10 -26.17 1.46
N LYS A 206 -14.15 -26.79 0.75
CA LYS A 206 -12.79 -27.04 1.28
C LYS A 206 -12.04 -25.72 1.44
N SER A 207 -11.65 -25.41 2.68
CA SER A 207 -10.79 -24.28 2.96
C SER A 207 -9.31 -24.64 2.80
N ILE A 208 -8.52 -23.65 2.42
CA ILE A 208 -7.07 -23.73 2.28
C ILE A 208 -6.44 -22.80 3.32
N ASP A 209 -5.43 -23.31 4.01
CA ASP A 209 -4.54 -22.51 4.83
C ASP A 209 -3.38 -22.01 3.95
N LEU A 210 -3.34 -20.70 3.71
CA LEU A 210 -2.28 -20.05 2.94
C LEU A 210 -1.13 -19.55 3.82
N SER A 211 -1.24 -19.71 5.14
CA SER A 211 -0.25 -19.23 6.11
C SER A 211 0.94 -20.17 6.26
N THR A 212 0.78 -21.41 5.82
CA THR A 212 1.81 -22.45 5.89
C THR A 212 1.85 -23.23 4.58
N ILE A 213 3.01 -23.81 4.27
CA ILE A 213 3.11 -24.83 3.23
C ILE A 213 2.52 -26.11 3.84
N PRO A 214 1.39 -26.61 3.33
CA PRO A 214 0.69 -27.73 3.96
C PRO A 214 1.54 -29.01 3.85
N SER A 215 1.61 -29.77 4.93
CA SER A 215 2.32 -31.05 4.97
C SER A 215 1.64 -32.13 4.12
N GLU A 216 0.34 -31.99 3.91
CA GLU A 216 -0.47 -32.83 3.02
C GLU A 216 -1.01 -32.00 1.86
N ALA A 217 -0.89 -32.53 0.65
CA ALA A 217 -1.30 -31.81 -0.55
C ALA A 217 -2.83 -31.63 -0.59
N VAL A 218 -3.30 -30.38 -0.69
CA VAL A 218 -4.72 -30.08 -0.89
C VAL A 218 -5.10 -30.46 -2.31
N LYS A 219 -6.18 -31.25 -2.46
CA LYS A 219 -6.62 -31.81 -3.74
C LYS A 219 -8.08 -31.48 -4.03
N TYR A 220 -8.41 -31.30 -5.31
CA TYR A 220 -9.78 -31.12 -5.79
C TYR A 220 -10.08 -32.13 -6.89
N THR A 221 -11.19 -32.86 -6.80
CA THR A 221 -11.55 -33.87 -7.80
C THR A 221 -12.72 -33.40 -8.66
N VAL A 222 -12.49 -33.29 -9.97
CA VAL A 222 -13.55 -33.02 -10.95
C VAL A 222 -13.98 -34.33 -11.59
N THR A 223 -15.28 -34.60 -11.59
CA THR A 223 -15.88 -35.80 -12.17
C THR A 223 -16.66 -35.42 -13.42
N ALA A 224 -16.23 -35.94 -14.57
CA ALA A 224 -16.92 -35.80 -15.84
C ALA A 224 -18.28 -36.52 -15.83
N GLU A 225 -19.12 -36.24 -16.81
CA GLU A 225 -20.45 -36.87 -16.95
C GLU A 225 -20.34 -38.38 -17.19
N ASN A 226 -19.31 -38.82 -17.89
CA ASN A 226 -18.99 -40.24 -18.10
C ASN A 226 -18.34 -40.95 -16.87
N ARG A 227 -18.27 -40.26 -15.72
CA ARG A 227 -17.66 -40.71 -14.45
C ARG A 227 -16.13 -40.76 -14.42
N GLN A 228 -15.42 -40.32 -15.46
CA GLN A 228 -13.97 -40.16 -15.38
C GLN A 228 -13.61 -39.00 -14.45
N THR A 229 -12.68 -39.23 -13.54
CA THR A 229 -12.22 -38.23 -12.59
C THR A 229 -10.87 -37.67 -12.98
N LYS A 230 -10.64 -36.40 -12.66
CA LYS A 230 -9.33 -35.74 -12.72
C LYS A 230 -9.09 -35.02 -11.40
N GLU A 231 -7.94 -35.29 -10.79
CA GLU A 231 -7.54 -34.73 -9.50
C GLU A 231 -6.54 -33.60 -9.72
N TYR A 232 -6.79 -32.45 -9.11
CA TYR A 232 -5.93 -31.28 -9.14
C TYR A 232 -5.22 -31.10 -7.81
N THR A 233 -3.89 -31.01 -7.83
CA THR A 233 -3.08 -30.78 -6.64
C THR A 233 -2.74 -29.30 -6.48
N VAL A 234 -2.99 -28.74 -5.30
CA VAL A 234 -2.66 -27.34 -4.97
C VAL A 234 -1.25 -27.24 -4.42
N ASN A 235 -0.45 -26.38 -5.02
CA ASN A 235 0.89 -26.01 -4.59
C ASN A 235 0.87 -24.55 -4.11
N ILE A 236 1.30 -24.31 -2.88
CA ILE A 236 1.35 -22.97 -2.29
C ILE A 236 2.81 -22.55 -2.15
N THR A 237 3.14 -21.39 -2.68
CA THR A 237 4.41 -20.72 -2.43
C THR A 237 4.13 -19.34 -1.85
N HIS A 238 4.86 -18.97 -0.80
CA HIS A 238 4.79 -17.63 -0.24
C HIS A 238 6.16 -17.14 0.17
N GLU A 239 6.40 -15.84 -0.04
CA GLU A 239 7.61 -15.16 0.44
C GLU A 239 7.21 -14.05 1.41
N LEU A 240 7.68 -14.18 2.65
CA LEU A 240 7.49 -13.16 3.67
C LEU A 240 8.37 -11.95 3.39
N LYS A 241 7.89 -10.77 3.76
CA LYS A 241 8.67 -9.54 3.77
C LYS A 241 9.92 -9.69 4.65
N LYS A 242 11.02 -9.12 4.18
CA LYS A 242 12.34 -9.24 4.80
C LYS A 242 12.82 -7.86 5.25
N PHE A 243 13.14 -7.72 6.53
CA PHE A 243 13.94 -6.59 6.99
C PHE A 243 15.39 -6.85 6.58
N VAL A 244 16.00 -5.94 5.83
CA VAL A 244 17.34 -6.11 5.28
C VAL A 244 18.22 -4.94 5.68
N SER A 245 19.33 -5.23 6.34
CA SER A 245 20.29 -4.25 6.83
C SER A 245 21.72 -4.66 6.49
N LYS A 246 22.63 -3.69 6.42
CA LYS A 246 24.07 -3.93 6.24
C LYS A 246 24.86 -3.50 7.45
N TRP A 247 25.80 -4.36 7.82
CA TRP A 247 26.64 -4.21 9.01
C TRP A 247 28.10 -4.35 8.62
N LYS A 248 28.93 -3.41 9.05
CA LYS A 248 30.37 -3.36 8.75
C LYS A 248 31.19 -3.78 9.95
N THR A 249 31.94 -4.87 9.79
CA THR A 249 32.95 -5.29 10.77
C THR A 249 34.34 -5.00 10.22
N ILE A 250 35.18 -4.34 11.02
CA ILE A 250 36.54 -3.93 10.63
C ILE A 250 37.64 -4.78 11.30
N GLN A 251 37.26 -5.64 12.24
CA GLN A 251 38.15 -6.52 12.98
C GLN A 251 37.66 -7.96 12.86
N SER A 252 38.60 -8.90 12.84
CA SER A 252 38.29 -10.33 12.92
C SER A 252 37.66 -10.68 14.26
N ASN A 253 36.77 -11.68 14.27
CA ASN A 253 36.04 -12.13 15.45
C ASN A 253 35.22 -11.02 16.11
N LYS A 254 34.66 -10.11 15.30
CA LYS A 254 33.79 -9.04 15.79
C LYS A 254 32.40 -9.63 16.05
N GLU A 255 31.98 -9.57 17.31
CA GLU A 255 30.59 -9.86 17.70
C GLU A 255 29.69 -8.65 17.41
N ILE A 256 28.54 -8.91 16.80
CA ILE A 256 27.42 -7.99 16.73
C ILE A 256 26.21 -8.55 17.48
N GLU A 257 25.36 -7.67 17.96
CA GLU A 257 24.12 -7.98 18.67
C GLU A 257 22.97 -7.14 18.07
N LEU A 258 21.89 -7.81 17.70
CA LEU A 258 20.67 -7.14 17.25
C LEU A 258 20.12 -6.26 18.39
N PRO A 259 19.64 -5.04 18.10
CA PRO A 259 19.17 -4.10 19.13
C PRO A 259 17.74 -4.43 19.61
N ILE A 260 17.48 -5.70 19.88
CA ILE A 260 16.23 -6.19 20.46
C ILE A 260 16.33 -6.15 21.99
N TYR A 261 15.26 -5.75 22.67
CA TYR A 261 15.28 -5.48 24.11
C TYR A 261 14.07 -6.11 24.84
N ASP A 262 14.17 -6.17 26.17
CA ASP A 262 13.08 -6.64 27.04
C ASP A 262 11.84 -5.72 26.92
N GLY A 263 10.70 -6.30 26.55
CA GLY A 263 9.47 -5.57 26.22
C GLY A 263 9.19 -5.38 24.73
N GLY A 264 9.95 -6.06 23.86
CA GLY A 264 9.51 -6.37 22.50
C GLY A 264 9.00 -7.80 22.36
N ASP A 265 8.54 -8.14 21.16
CA ASP A 265 7.93 -9.42 20.84
C ASP A 265 8.53 -9.99 19.54
N TYR A 266 9.09 -11.19 19.65
CA TYR A 266 10.04 -11.70 18.68
C TYR A 266 9.70 -13.15 18.33
N ASP A 267 9.60 -13.42 17.04
CA ASP A 267 9.49 -14.76 16.50
C ASP A 267 9.97 -14.72 15.05
N PHE A 268 11.28 -14.61 14.89
CA PHE A 268 11.91 -14.38 13.59
C PHE A 268 13.13 -15.27 13.37
N THR A 269 13.49 -15.41 12.11
CA THR A 269 14.74 -16.02 11.68
C THR A 269 15.65 -14.92 11.16
N VAL A 270 16.92 -14.95 11.57
CA VAL A 270 17.97 -14.06 11.07
C VAL A 270 18.95 -14.87 10.23
N ASP A 271 19.18 -14.42 9.01
CA ASP A 271 20.32 -14.79 8.17
C ASP A 271 21.40 -13.72 8.34
N TRP A 272 22.55 -14.12 8.87
CA TRP A 272 23.66 -13.22 9.17
C TRP A 272 24.49 -12.85 7.94
N GLY A 273 24.18 -13.39 6.76
CA GLY A 273 24.85 -13.06 5.51
C GLY A 273 26.22 -13.74 5.32
N ASP A 274 26.56 -14.68 6.19
CA ASP A 274 27.75 -15.54 6.09
C ASP A 274 27.40 -17.04 5.99
N GLY A 275 26.14 -17.32 5.66
CA GLY A 275 25.58 -18.67 5.57
C GLY A 275 25.02 -19.21 6.88
N GLN A 276 25.17 -18.50 8.01
CA GLN A 276 24.52 -18.86 9.26
C GLN A 276 23.12 -18.26 9.37
N ILE A 277 22.16 -19.16 9.61
CA ILE A 277 20.75 -18.82 9.81
C ILE A 277 20.34 -19.32 11.20
N GLN A 278 19.74 -18.43 11.99
CA GLN A 278 19.37 -18.74 13.38
C GLN A 278 17.96 -18.24 13.72
N LYS A 279 17.30 -18.95 14.64
CA LYS A 279 15.98 -18.59 15.16
C LYS A 279 16.13 -17.71 16.41
N VAL A 280 15.33 -16.64 16.49
CA VAL A 280 15.21 -15.76 17.65
C VAL A 280 13.73 -15.64 18.01
N ASP A 281 13.39 -16.10 19.22
CA ASP A 281 12.03 -16.14 19.78
C ASP A 281 11.87 -15.23 21.03
N SER A 282 12.95 -14.58 21.45
CA SER A 282 12.96 -13.70 22.61
C SER A 282 14.18 -12.79 22.66
N HIS A 283 14.08 -11.68 23.39
CA HIS A 283 15.21 -10.79 23.66
C HIS A 283 16.32 -11.47 24.47
N SER A 284 16.03 -12.59 25.15
CA SER A 284 16.98 -13.35 25.96
C SER A 284 17.73 -14.42 25.16
N SER A 285 17.29 -14.73 23.94
CA SER A 285 17.95 -15.70 23.06
C SER A 285 19.44 -15.35 22.86
N ASN A 286 20.30 -16.37 22.86
CA ASN A 286 21.72 -16.20 22.53
C ASN A 286 21.92 -15.93 21.03
N ASN A 287 20.98 -16.36 20.19
CA ASN A 287 21.01 -16.22 18.74
C ASN A 287 20.74 -14.79 18.26
N LYS A 288 20.53 -13.82 19.16
CA LYS A 288 20.52 -12.39 18.79
C LYS A 288 21.91 -11.82 18.57
N LYS A 289 22.95 -12.59 18.91
CA LYS A 289 24.36 -12.24 18.77
C LYS A 289 24.99 -13.13 17.72
N HIS A 290 25.97 -12.58 17.00
CA HIS A 290 26.73 -13.32 16.02
C HIS A 290 28.16 -12.80 15.92
N THR A 291 29.12 -13.71 15.79
CA THR A 291 30.54 -13.36 15.67
C THR A 291 31.02 -13.61 14.25
N TYR A 292 31.35 -12.53 13.54
CA TYR A 292 31.96 -12.61 12.23
C TYR A 292 33.46 -12.86 12.36
N THR A 293 33.93 -13.97 11.80
CA THR A 293 35.35 -14.36 11.87
C THR A 293 36.25 -13.44 11.04
N SER A 294 35.73 -12.86 9.95
CA SER A 294 36.47 -11.98 9.04
C SER A 294 35.87 -10.58 9.01
N PRO A 295 36.67 -9.52 8.82
CA PRO A 295 36.15 -8.19 8.50
C PRO A 295 35.45 -8.19 7.13
N SER A 296 34.23 -7.66 7.06
CA SER A 296 33.50 -7.43 5.81
C SER A 296 32.30 -6.51 6.04
N ASP A 297 31.63 -6.14 4.95
CA ASP A 297 30.26 -5.65 4.98
C ASP A 297 29.32 -6.87 4.82
N TYR A 298 28.50 -7.13 5.83
CA TYR A 298 27.57 -8.25 5.89
C TYR A 298 26.13 -7.79 5.69
N THR A 299 25.34 -8.55 4.93
CA THR A 299 23.91 -8.31 4.75
C THR A 299 23.13 -9.18 5.72
N VAL A 300 22.53 -8.55 6.73
CA VAL A 300 21.71 -9.23 7.74
C VAL A 300 20.24 -9.13 7.32
N THR A 301 19.61 -10.29 7.17
CA THR A 301 18.22 -10.41 6.73
C THR A 301 17.37 -11.04 7.83
N ILE A 302 16.31 -10.35 8.24
CA ILE A 302 15.36 -10.83 9.25
C ILE A 302 14.02 -11.10 8.59
N THR A 303 13.49 -12.30 8.82
CA THR A 303 12.17 -12.74 8.33
C THR A 303 11.32 -13.24 9.49
N GLY A 304 10.09 -12.74 9.62
CA GLY A 304 9.16 -13.10 10.68
C GLY A 304 8.83 -11.92 11.60
N LYS A 305 8.35 -12.22 12.81
CA LYS A 305 7.86 -11.23 13.76
C LYS A 305 9.00 -10.49 14.45
N ILE A 306 9.09 -9.18 14.24
CA ILE A 306 10.10 -8.32 14.88
C ILE A 306 9.47 -7.03 15.40
N GLU A 307 9.04 -7.06 16.66
CA GLU A 307 8.46 -5.90 17.36
C GLU A 307 9.41 -5.43 18.45
N GLY A 308 10.10 -4.31 18.21
CA GLY A 308 11.06 -3.71 19.15
C GLY A 308 12.50 -3.77 18.67
N PHE A 309 12.93 -2.72 17.97
CA PHE A 309 14.31 -2.57 17.48
C PHE A 309 14.82 -1.18 17.87
N ASN A 310 15.78 -1.12 18.80
CA ASN A 310 16.08 0.13 19.50
C ASN A 310 17.53 0.25 20.03
N PHE A 311 18.36 1.03 19.34
CA PHE A 311 19.76 1.25 19.72
C PHE A 311 19.94 2.12 20.99
N LYS A 312 18.93 2.87 21.44
CA LYS A 312 18.96 3.52 22.76
C LYS A 312 18.88 2.49 23.91
N LYS A 313 18.18 1.38 23.70
CA LYS A 313 18.04 0.30 24.69
C LYS A 313 19.21 -0.68 24.67
N VAL A 314 19.68 -1.03 23.48
CA VAL A 314 20.82 -1.94 23.27
C VAL A 314 21.83 -1.27 22.35
N ALA A 315 22.86 -0.68 22.94
CA ALA A 315 23.81 0.19 22.25
C ALA A 315 25.06 -0.54 21.70
N ILE A 316 25.09 -1.88 21.77
CA ILE A 316 26.31 -2.69 21.57
C ILE A 316 26.85 -2.60 20.15
N SER A 317 25.97 -2.65 19.14
CA SER A 317 26.40 -2.74 17.74
C SER A 317 26.01 -1.52 16.88
N LYS A 318 25.79 -0.38 17.53
CA LYS A 318 25.37 0.86 16.85
C LYS A 318 26.42 1.40 15.86
N ASP A 319 27.70 1.09 16.08
CA ASP A 319 28.81 1.56 15.24
C ASP A 319 29.08 0.64 14.04
N GLU A 320 28.36 -0.48 13.96
CA GLU A 320 28.49 -1.49 12.91
C GLU A 320 27.36 -1.39 11.88
N ILE A 321 26.14 -0.98 12.24
CA ILE A 321 25.06 -0.77 11.26
C ILE A 321 25.37 0.44 10.36
N ILE A 322 25.36 0.24 9.04
CA ILE A 322 25.70 1.28 8.06
C ILE A 322 24.55 1.63 7.10
N SER A 323 23.63 0.69 6.86
CA SER A 323 22.46 0.96 6.03
C SER A 323 21.30 0.01 6.29
N ILE A 324 20.10 0.44 5.94
CA ILE A 324 18.91 -0.41 5.79
C ILE A 324 18.47 -0.31 4.33
N THR A 325 18.13 -1.45 3.75
CA THR A 325 17.72 -1.56 2.33
C THR A 325 16.31 -2.09 2.14
N SER A 326 15.68 -2.58 3.22
CA SER A 326 14.25 -2.90 3.25
C SER A 326 13.77 -2.90 4.69
N TRP A 327 12.63 -2.26 4.96
CA TRP A 327 12.00 -2.29 6.28
C TRP A 327 11.34 -3.63 6.61
N GLY A 328 10.91 -4.36 5.59
CA GLY A 328 10.16 -5.61 5.75
C GLY A 328 8.99 -5.48 6.72
N ASP A 329 8.93 -6.37 7.69
CA ASP A 329 7.91 -6.41 8.75
C ASP A 329 8.34 -5.73 10.05
N LEU A 330 9.43 -4.95 10.05
CA LEU A 330 9.90 -4.28 11.26
C LEU A 330 8.84 -3.36 11.85
N LYS A 331 8.47 -3.62 13.11
CA LYS A 331 7.73 -2.67 13.94
C LYS A 331 8.64 -2.14 15.04
N PHE A 332 8.87 -0.82 15.05
CA PHE A 332 9.74 -0.19 16.03
C PHE A 332 9.20 -0.21 17.47
N GLY A 333 7.87 -0.24 17.62
CA GLY A 333 7.20 0.08 18.88
C GLY A 333 7.10 1.60 19.09
N ASN A 334 6.84 2.05 20.33
CA ASN A 334 6.60 3.47 20.64
C ASN A 334 7.49 4.00 21.79
N LYS A 335 8.81 3.79 21.68
CA LYS A 335 9.79 4.10 22.75
C LYS A 335 10.80 5.20 22.41
N GLY A 336 10.90 5.61 21.14
CA GLY A 336 11.91 6.55 20.65
C GLY A 336 13.34 6.02 20.72
N GLY A 337 14.28 6.64 20.00
CA GLY A 337 15.71 6.29 20.05
C GLY A 337 16.09 5.08 19.20
N TYR A 338 15.34 4.80 18.13
CA TYR A 338 15.50 3.58 17.33
C TYR A 338 16.90 3.43 16.73
N PHE A 339 17.49 4.52 16.21
CA PHE A 339 18.85 4.59 15.64
C PHE A 339 19.78 5.52 16.43
N LYS A 340 19.53 5.66 17.74
CA LYS A 340 20.33 6.53 18.60
C LYS A 340 21.79 6.07 18.63
N GLY A 341 22.67 6.96 18.21
CA GLY A 341 24.12 6.81 18.23
C GLY A 341 24.65 5.94 17.09
N CYS A 342 23.84 5.62 16.09
CA CYS A 342 24.26 4.91 14.89
C CYS A 342 25.07 5.84 13.98
N LYS A 343 26.30 6.18 14.39
CA LYS A 343 27.12 7.23 13.76
C LYS A 343 27.40 7.00 12.28
N LYS A 344 27.48 5.73 11.87
CA LYS A 344 27.81 5.31 10.49
C LYS A 344 26.59 4.93 9.65
N LEU A 345 25.37 5.08 10.18
CA LEU A 345 24.16 4.84 9.41
C LEU A 345 24.02 5.94 8.35
N GLU A 346 24.19 5.58 7.09
CA GLU A 346 24.18 6.52 5.96
C GLU A 346 22.88 6.41 5.15
N TYR A 347 22.48 5.17 4.85
CA TYR A 347 21.41 4.86 3.89
C TYR A 347 20.20 4.18 4.54
N LEU A 348 19.01 4.67 4.22
CA LEU A 348 17.71 4.03 4.46
C LEU A 348 17.02 3.77 3.11
N PRO A 349 16.07 2.83 3.02
CA PRO A 349 15.38 2.60 1.78
C PRO A 349 14.38 3.73 1.49
N LEU A 350 14.01 3.89 0.22
CA LEU A 350 13.14 4.98 -0.22
C LEU A 350 11.69 4.77 0.23
N GLU A 351 11.26 3.52 0.37
CA GLU A 351 9.97 3.22 0.98
C GLU A 351 9.94 3.62 2.47
N ALA A 352 8.83 4.24 2.88
CA ALA A 352 8.65 4.62 4.27
C ALA A 352 8.49 3.37 5.16
N PRO A 353 9.04 3.38 6.38
CA PRO A 353 8.76 2.32 7.34
C PRO A 353 7.30 2.33 7.76
N ASN A 354 6.83 1.22 8.33
CA ASN A 354 5.55 1.22 9.02
C ASN A 354 5.67 1.99 10.36
N LEU A 355 5.09 3.19 10.41
CA LEU A 355 5.00 4.02 11.61
C LEU A 355 3.61 3.97 12.28
N GLU A 356 2.75 3.03 11.90
CA GLU A 356 1.42 2.86 12.49
C GLU A 356 1.51 2.69 14.02
N GLY A 357 0.76 3.52 14.75
CA GLY A 357 0.73 3.51 16.21
C GLY A 357 1.95 4.17 16.90
N ILE A 358 2.89 4.74 16.14
CA ILE A 358 4.05 5.45 16.71
C ILE A 358 3.69 6.91 16.96
N THR A 359 3.74 7.31 18.23
CA THR A 359 3.55 8.70 18.66
C THR A 359 4.84 9.36 19.17
N ASN A 360 5.90 8.58 19.34
CA ASN A 360 7.17 9.00 19.94
C ASN A 360 8.37 8.60 19.06
N THR A 361 8.94 9.58 18.37
CA THR A 361 10.18 9.47 17.58
C THR A 361 11.37 10.15 18.25
N ALA A 362 11.21 10.56 19.52
CA ALA A 362 12.26 11.25 20.26
C ALA A 362 13.59 10.48 20.21
N PHE A 363 14.68 11.19 19.98
CA PHE A 363 16.04 10.67 19.88
C PHE A 363 16.31 9.67 18.73
N MET A 364 15.39 9.49 17.77
CA MET A 364 15.50 8.42 16.76
C MET A 364 16.85 8.39 16.03
N PHE A 365 17.37 9.54 15.60
CA PHE A 365 18.66 9.71 14.92
C PHE A 365 19.66 10.54 15.75
N TYR A 366 19.47 10.60 17.07
CA TYR A 366 20.41 11.30 17.95
C TYR A 366 21.82 10.75 17.77
N GLY A 367 22.78 11.57 17.38
CA GLY A 367 24.17 11.18 17.15
C GLY A 367 24.38 10.27 15.93
N ALA A 368 23.45 10.23 14.98
CA ALA A 368 23.63 9.58 13.69
C ALA A 368 24.42 10.52 12.75
N GLU A 369 25.71 10.69 13.05
CA GLU A 369 26.56 11.74 12.45
C GLU A 369 26.65 11.69 10.91
N SER A 370 26.61 10.49 10.31
CA SER A 370 26.68 10.31 8.84
C SER A 370 25.32 10.25 8.15
N PHE A 371 24.22 10.33 8.90
CA PHE A 371 22.88 10.11 8.37
C PHE A 371 22.38 11.30 7.55
N ASN A 372 22.02 11.06 6.29
CA ASN A 372 21.45 12.08 5.40
C ASN A 372 20.50 11.49 4.34
N SER A 373 19.84 10.36 4.62
CA SER A 373 18.88 9.77 3.67
C SER A 373 17.57 10.56 3.64
N ASP A 374 16.95 10.63 2.46
CA ASP A 374 15.61 11.20 2.28
C ASP A 374 14.57 10.41 3.09
N ILE A 375 13.86 11.12 3.95
CA ILE A 375 12.78 10.61 4.80
C ILE A 375 11.50 11.45 4.64
N SER A 376 11.42 12.25 3.57
CA SER A 376 10.29 13.13 3.28
C SER A 376 8.97 12.39 3.03
N SER A 377 9.04 11.09 2.72
CA SER A 377 7.90 10.20 2.49
C SER A 377 7.31 9.59 3.77
N TRP A 378 7.96 9.80 4.93
CA TRP A 378 7.53 9.18 6.19
C TRP A 378 6.23 9.78 6.68
N ASP A 379 5.28 8.92 7.05
CA ASP A 379 4.05 9.34 7.70
C ASP A 379 4.28 9.59 9.19
N VAL A 380 4.44 10.86 9.55
CA VAL A 380 4.61 11.32 10.94
C VAL A 380 3.35 11.97 11.52
N SER A 381 2.19 11.82 10.87
CA SER A 381 0.97 12.56 11.23
C SER A 381 0.43 12.25 12.63
N LYS A 382 0.86 11.13 13.23
CA LYS A 382 0.50 10.67 14.57
C LYS A 382 1.58 10.91 15.62
N VAL A 383 2.72 11.46 15.22
CA VAL A 383 3.82 11.74 16.14
C VAL A 383 3.49 12.96 16.98
N THR A 384 3.58 12.81 18.31
CA THR A 384 3.38 13.90 19.28
C THR A 384 4.67 14.35 19.94
N ASN A 385 5.72 13.51 19.92
CA ASN A 385 7.02 13.80 20.53
C ASN A 385 8.17 13.53 19.54
N MET A 386 8.86 14.59 19.14
CA MET A 386 10.03 14.57 18.24
C MET A 386 11.33 14.98 18.94
N ARG A 387 11.33 15.09 20.27
CA ARG A 387 12.46 15.62 21.04
C ARG A 387 13.81 15.05 20.61
N ALA A 388 14.75 15.92 20.27
CA ALA A 388 16.13 15.60 19.93
C ALA A 388 16.29 14.52 18.84
N MET A 389 15.34 14.44 17.90
CA MET A 389 15.34 13.42 16.85
C MET A 389 16.63 13.40 16.02
N PHE A 390 17.18 14.56 15.65
CA PHE A 390 18.40 14.73 14.84
C PHE A 390 19.53 15.42 15.61
N HIS A 391 19.50 15.41 16.94
CA HIS A 391 20.53 16.06 17.75
C HIS A 391 21.90 15.42 17.45
N THR A 392 22.88 16.22 17.02
CA THR A 392 24.22 15.80 16.58
C THR A 392 24.19 14.90 15.32
N ALA A 393 23.12 14.92 14.53
CA ALA A 393 23.13 14.36 13.18
C ALA A 393 23.81 15.35 12.22
N SER A 394 25.13 15.46 12.33
CA SER A 394 25.92 16.56 11.78
C SER A 394 25.91 16.64 10.25
N ALA A 395 25.63 15.55 9.53
CA ALA A 395 25.48 15.51 8.08
C ALA A 395 24.04 15.70 7.57
N PHE A 396 23.03 15.72 8.46
CA PHE A 396 21.63 15.71 8.08
C PHE A 396 21.17 17.06 7.51
N ASN A 397 20.64 17.06 6.28
CA ASN A 397 20.18 18.26 5.57
C ASN A 397 19.08 17.94 4.54
N GLN A 398 18.07 17.17 4.94
CA GLN A 398 16.96 16.78 4.06
C GLN A 398 15.77 17.74 4.15
N ASP A 399 15.04 17.88 3.04
CA ASP A 399 13.74 18.55 2.98
C ASP A 399 12.69 17.71 3.74
N LEU A 400 12.05 18.32 4.74
CA LEU A 400 11.01 17.71 5.57
C LEU A 400 9.68 18.45 5.46
N ASN A 401 9.50 19.26 4.42
CA ASN A 401 8.36 20.14 4.25
C ASN A 401 7.04 19.39 3.99
N LYS A 402 7.13 18.10 3.63
CA LYS A 402 5.97 17.20 3.43
C LYS A 402 5.45 16.55 4.71
N TRP A 403 6.16 16.68 5.83
CA TRP A 403 5.75 16.07 7.08
C TRP A 403 4.54 16.80 7.68
N ASP A 404 3.52 16.02 8.06
CA ASP A 404 2.41 16.52 8.87
C ASP A 404 2.81 16.53 10.34
N THR A 405 3.16 17.71 10.87
CA THR A 405 3.56 17.90 12.27
C THR A 405 2.42 18.38 13.18
N GLY A 406 1.17 18.36 12.72
CA GLY A 406 0.04 18.99 13.42
C GLY A 406 -0.25 18.46 14.82
N GLU A 407 0.10 17.19 15.09
CA GLU A 407 -0.05 16.54 16.40
C GLU A 407 1.19 16.70 17.31
N VAL A 408 2.29 17.28 16.82
CA VAL A 408 3.55 17.42 17.59
C VAL A 408 3.41 18.48 18.68
N THR A 409 3.80 18.11 19.90
CA THR A 409 3.76 18.99 21.10
C THR A 409 5.14 19.30 21.67
N ASP A 410 6.12 18.40 21.47
CA ASP A 410 7.51 18.56 21.93
C ASP A 410 8.49 18.53 20.74
N MET A 411 9.09 19.68 20.43
CA MET A 411 10.10 19.87 19.39
C MET A 411 11.49 20.23 19.97
N LYS A 412 11.70 19.97 21.27
CA LYS A 412 12.93 20.35 21.95
C LYS A 412 14.16 19.73 21.29
N GLY A 413 15.10 20.59 20.89
CA GLY A 413 16.41 20.19 20.41
C GLY A 413 16.41 19.29 19.17
N ILE A 414 15.36 19.28 18.34
CA ILE A 414 15.26 18.39 17.16
C ILE A 414 16.56 18.44 16.34
N PHE A 415 17.10 19.62 16.07
CA PHE A 415 18.30 19.86 15.27
C PHE A 415 19.46 20.43 16.09
N TYR A 416 19.49 20.20 17.40
CA TYR A 416 20.59 20.66 18.25
C TYR A 416 21.92 20.05 17.74
N ASP A 417 22.89 20.89 17.39
CA ASP A 417 24.19 20.49 16.84
C ASP A 417 24.11 19.69 15.52
N ALA A 418 22.99 19.78 14.78
CA ALA A 418 22.88 19.34 13.39
C ALA A 418 23.51 20.40 12.48
N SER A 419 24.85 20.49 12.52
CA SER A 419 25.60 21.67 12.08
C SER A 419 25.34 22.17 10.65
N VAL A 420 25.01 21.25 9.73
CA VAL A 420 24.75 21.57 8.31
C VAL A 420 23.27 21.64 7.95
N PHE A 421 22.38 21.40 8.92
CA PHE A 421 20.94 21.36 8.66
C PHE A 421 20.41 22.72 8.21
N ASN A 422 19.83 22.74 7.01
CA ASN A 422 19.12 23.85 6.41
C ASN A 422 18.03 23.33 5.44
N GLY A 423 17.49 22.14 5.70
CA GLY A 423 16.39 21.57 4.94
C GLY A 423 15.10 22.36 5.12
N ASP A 424 14.22 22.34 4.13
CA ASP A 424 12.96 23.07 4.19
C ASP A 424 12.02 22.43 5.24
N ILE A 425 11.53 23.29 6.15
CA ILE A 425 10.57 22.99 7.22
C ILE A 425 9.52 24.12 7.34
N SER A 426 9.40 24.94 6.29
CA SER A 426 8.60 26.16 6.32
C SER A 426 7.09 25.91 6.47
N ASN A 427 6.58 24.75 6.05
CA ASN A 427 5.16 24.37 6.20
C ASN A 427 4.86 23.50 7.43
N TRP A 428 5.82 23.30 8.33
CA TRP A 428 5.52 22.60 9.58
C TRP A 428 4.41 23.32 10.36
N ASN A 429 3.40 22.56 10.78
CA ASN A 429 2.37 23.05 11.67
C ASN A 429 2.88 22.97 13.12
N THR A 430 3.14 24.12 13.72
CA THR A 430 3.65 24.24 15.10
C THR A 430 2.59 24.66 16.13
N SER A 431 1.32 24.78 15.71
CA SER A 431 0.23 25.33 16.55
C SER A 431 -0.08 24.50 17.81
N SER A 432 0.45 23.28 17.92
CA SER A 432 0.32 22.38 19.07
C SER A 432 1.57 22.36 19.96
N VAL A 433 2.68 22.96 19.53
CA VAL A 433 3.98 22.87 20.21
C VAL A 433 4.04 23.78 21.44
N THR A 434 4.59 23.26 22.53
CA THR A 434 4.78 24.00 23.79
C THR A 434 6.24 24.25 24.15
N ASP A 435 7.18 23.40 23.68
CA ASP A 435 8.61 23.51 23.97
C ASP A 435 9.44 23.44 22.67
N MET A 436 10.18 24.51 22.39
CA MET A 436 11.13 24.65 21.28
C MET A 436 12.57 24.92 21.77
N SER A 437 12.86 24.64 23.04
CA SER A 437 14.19 24.85 23.62
C SER A 437 15.29 24.15 22.82
N SER A 438 16.40 24.88 22.59
CA SER A 438 17.58 24.43 21.85
C SER A 438 17.30 23.84 20.46
N MET A 439 16.13 24.07 19.85
CA MET A 439 15.71 23.37 18.62
C MET A 439 16.74 23.44 17.49
N PHE A 440 17.38 24.59 17.29
CA PHE A 440 18.43 24.86 16.32
C PHE A 440 19.74 25.32 16.97
N GLU A 441 19.93 25.03 18.27
CA GLU A 441 21.19 25.41 18.92
C GLU A 441 22.37 24.75 18.16
N ALA A 442 23.43 25.49 17.86
CA ALA A 442 24.56 25.03 17.06
C ALA A 442 24.23 24.43 15.67
N ALA A 443 23.04 24.67 15.11
CA ALA A 443 22.75 24.41 13.69
C ALA A 443 23.38 25.53 12.83
N ILE A 444 24.70 25.44 12.64
CA ILE A 444 25.56 26.51 12.14
C ILE A 444 25.07 27.13 10.83
N LEU A 445 24.55 26.31 9.91
CA LEU A 445 24.09 26.70 8.56
C LEU A 445 22.58 26.99 8.45
N PHE A 446 21.82 26.87 9.54
CA PHE A 446 20.37 27.02 9.50
C PHE A 446 19.95 28.47 9.21
N ASN A 447 19.14 28.69 8.16
CA ASN A 447 18.67 30.00 7.73
C ASN A 447 17.33 29.95 6.95
N GLN A 448 16.37 29.18 7.44
CA GLN A 448 15.03 29.09 6.83
C GLN A 448 14.12 30.25 7.27
N ASP A 449 13.19 30.66 6.40
CA ASP A 449 12.09 31.55 6.76
C ASP A 449 11.02 30.75 7.54
N LEU A 450 10.71 31.20 8.76
CA LEU A 450 9.79 30.53 9.68
C LEU A 450 8.55 31.38 9.99
N ASN A 451 8.28 32.41 9.19
CA ASN A 451 7.16 33.32 9.39
C ASN A 451 5.78 32.65 9.45
N ASN A 452 5.63 31.47 8.84
CA ASN A 452 4.37 30.73 8.80
C ASN A 452 4.10 29.91 10.06
N TRP A 453 5.07 29.79 10.96
CA TRP A 453 4.92 29.02 12.19
C TRP A 453 4.00 29.73 13.19
N ASP A 454 3.03 28.99 13.71
CA ASP A 454 2.23 29.42 14.85
C ASP A 454 2.93 28.99 16.14
N VAL A 455 3.51 29.97 16.85
CA VAL A 455 4.21 29.76 18.13
C VAL A 455 3.40 30.26 19.33
N SER A 456 2.12 30.56 19.16
CA SER A 456 1.24 31.17 20.19
C SER A 456 0.98 30.30 21.42
N LYS A 457 1.39 29.02 21.39
CA LYS A 457 1.34 28.08 22.54
C LYS A 457 2.70 27.77 23.14
N VAL A 458 3.79 28.21 22.54
CA VAL A 458 5.15 27.94 23.01
C VAL A 458 5.41 28.71 24.30
N THR A 459 5.93 28.03 25.31
CA THR A 459 6.30 28.62 26.61
C THR A 459 7.81 28.68 26.82
N ASN A 460 8.57 27.81 26.14
CA ASN A 460 10.03 27.74 26.24
C ASN A 460 10.72 27.84 24.87
N MET A 461 11.54 28.89 24.69
CA MET A 461 12.39 29.12 23.52
C MET A 461 13.86 29.28 23.91
N ASN A 462 14.27 28.77 25.08
CA ASN A 462 15.63 28.95 25.54
C ASN A 462 16.63 28.38 24.53
N ARG A 463 17.68 29.14 24.24
CA ARG A 463 18.76 28.79 23.30
C ARG A 463 18.29 28.36 21.90
N MET A 464 17.06 28.64 21.47
CA MET A 464 16.48 28.07 20.25
C MET A 464 17.37 28.24 19.00
N PHE A 465 18.03 29.39 18.85
CA PHE A 465 18.97 29.71 17.76
C PHE A 465 20.39 30.02 18.28
N SER A 466 20.71 29.63 19.51
CA SER A 466 22.04 29.84 20.09
C SER A 466 23.10 29.18 19.19
N ARG A 467 24.14 29.90 18.80
CA ARG A 467 25.22 29.44 17.90
C ARG A 467 24.76 29.06 16.48
N ALA A 468 23.53 29.36 16.06
CA ALA A 468 23.10 29.28 14.66
C ALA A 468 23.66 30.49 13.89
N THR A 469 24.96 30.44 13.55
CA THR A 469 25.74 31.64 13.23
C THR A 469 25.27 32.42 12.01
N VAL A 470 24.63 31.75 11.05
CA VAL A 470 24.11 32.36 9.81
C VAL A 470 22.60 32.66 9.87
N PHE A 471 21.92 32.30 10.97
CA PHE A 471 20.48 32.45 11.06
C PHE A 471 20.07 33.92 10.96
N ASN A 472 19.26 34.20 9.94
CA ASN A 472 18.62 35.48 9.67
C ASN A 472 17.28 35.24 8.95
N GLY A 473 16.58 34.15 9.29
CA GLY A 473 15.23 33.84 8.81
C GLY A 473 14.20 34.78 9.42
N ASP A 474 13.14 35.10 8.70
CA ASP A 474 12.10 36.00 9.23
C ASP A 474 11.21 35.28 10.26
N ILE A 475 10.98 35.98 11.37
CA ILE A 475 10.25 35.55 12.57
C ILE A 475 9.47 36.72 13.19
N GLY A 476 9.38 37.87 12.50
CA GLY A 476 8.83 39.10 13.05
C GLY A 476 7.33 39.00 13.36
N LYS A 477 6.62 38.03 12.75
CA LYS A 477 5.17 37.81 12.91
C LYS A 477 4.80 36.86 14.05
N TRP A 478 5.78 36.28 14.73
CA TRP A 478 5.53 35.32 15.81
C TRP A 478 4.79 35.95 17.00
N ASP A 479 3.74 35.26 17.47
CA ASP A 479 3.09 35.56 18.75
C ASP A 479 3.84 34.86 19.89
N VAL A 480 4.72 35.60 20.56
CA VAL A 480 5.51 35.09 21.70
C VAL A 480 4.91 35.45 23.06
N SER A 481 3.64 35.89 23.11
CA SER A 481 2.99 36.39 24.34
C SER A 481 2.93 35.38 25.49
N LYS A 482 3.05 34.07 25.20
CA LYS A 482 3.09 32.99 26.20
C LYS A 482 4.48 32.50 26.56
N VAL A 483 5.53 32.98 25.89
CA VAL A 483 6.90 32.54 26.16
C VAL A 483 7.35 33.08 27.51
N THR A 484 7.86 32.21 28.38
CA THR A 484 8.34 32.56 29.72
C THR A 484 9.86 32.51 29.85
N ASP A 485 10.55 31.76 28.98
CA ASP A 485 12.00 31.58 28.97
C ASP A 485 12.56 31.77 27.55
N MET A 486 13.39 32.80 27.37
CA MET A 486 14.16 33.07 26.16
C MET A 486 15.66 33.18 26.44
N PHE A 487 16.15 32.57 27.52
CA PHE A 487 17.57 32.58 27.88
C PHE A 487 18.42 32.22 26.65
N GLY A 488 19.33 33.12 26.26
CA GLY A 488 20.29 32.91 25.18
C GLY A 488 19.70 32.56 23.82
N MET A 489 18.45 32.92 23.50
CA MET A 489 17.75 32.50 22.27
C MET A 489 18.58 32.73 21.00
N PHE A 490 19.28 33.87 20.88
CA PHE A 490 20.16 34.24 19.76
C PHE A 490 21.63 34.40 20.20
N TYR A 491 22.03 33.79 21.32
CA TYR A 491 23.41 33.85 21.80
C TYR A 491 24.37 33.39 20.70
N THR A 492 25.30 34.25 20.26
CA THR A 492 26.24 34.01 19.14
C THR A 492 25.60 33.72 17.76
N ALA A 493 24.33 34.07 17.55
CA ALA A 493 23.71 34.09 16.22
C ALA A 493 24.18 35.33 15.44
N LYS A 494 25.44 35.30 14.99
CA LYS A 494 26.18 36.46 14.48
C LYS A 494 25.48 37.24 13.36
N SER A 495 24.72 36.55 12.50
CA SER A 495 24.05 37.15 11.34
C SER A 495 22.64 37.66 11.62
N PHE A 496 22.09 37.39 12.81
CA PHE A 496 20.71 37.71 13.12
C PHE A 496 20.48 39.23 13.16
N ASN A 497 19.57 39.72 12.30
CA ASN A 497 19.25 41.15 12.21
C ASN A 497 17.78 41.40 11.79
N LYS A 498 16.85 40.62 12.35
CA LYS A 498 15.41 40.74 12.05
C LYS A 498 14.65 41.62 13.02
N GLU A 499 13.54 42.17 12.54
CA GLU A 499 12.68 43.08 13.29
C GLU A 499 11.80 42.28 14.24
N ILE A 500 12.10 42.39 15.53
CA ILE A 500 11.38 41.72 16.62
C ILE A 500 10.73 42.73 17.59
N GLU A 501 10.69 44.01 17.24
CA GLU A 501 10.19 45.06 18.13
C GLU A 501 8.70 44.89 18.49
N ASN A 502 7.91 44.21 17.66
CA ASN A 502 6.47 44.03 17.89
C ASN A 502 6.13 42.81 18.76
N TRP A 503 7.13 42.04 19.21
CA TRP A 503 6.92 40.91 20.10
C TRP A 503 6.39 41.36 21.47
N ASP A 504 5.34 40.70 21.96
CA ASP A 504 4.86 40.82 23.33
C ASP A 504 5.67 39.91 24.26
N ILE A 505 6.56 40.52 25.03
CA ILE A 505 7.46 39.81 25.97
C ILE A 505 7.01 39.94 27.44
N THR A 506 5.77 40.38 27.69
CA THR A 506 5.30 40.65 29.06
C THR A 506 5.17 39.41 29.96
N SER A 507 5.20 38.21 29.38
CA SER A 507 5.25 36.94 30.11
C SER A 507 6.67 36.45 30.41
N VAL A 508 7.70 37.07 29.83
CA VAL A 508 9.06 36.54 29.88
C VAL A 508 9.72 36.81 31.23
N THR A 509 10.27 35.75 31.84
CA THR A 509 10.95 35.80 33.15
C THR A 509 12.48 35.72 33.05
N ASP A 510 13.01 35.18 31.95
CA ASP A 510 14.45 35.13 31.67
C ASP A 510 14.75 35.46 30.19
N ILE A 511 15.54 36.52 29.98
CA ILE A 511 16.12 36.93 28.69
C ILE A 511 17.63 37.19 28.81
N ASP A 512 18.29 36.56 29.79
CA ASP A 512 19.75 36.65 29.93
C ASP A 512 20.43 36.10 28.67
N TYR A 513 21.52 36.76 28.26
CA TYR A 513 22.24 36.45 27.02
C TYR A 513 21.42 36.46 25.71
N PHE A 514 20.17 36.94 25.70
CA PHE A 514 19.24 36.79 24.57
C PHE A 514 19.85 37.09 23.19
N LEU A 515 20.54 38.22 23.02
CA LEU A 515 21.23 38.63 21.78
C LEU A 515 22.75 38.70 21.96
N ALA A 516 23.31 38.11 23.02
CA ALA A 516 24.72 38.33 23.30
C ALA A 516 25.60 37.75 22.17
N ILE A 517 26.54 38.54 21.66
CA ILE A 517 27.41 38.25 20.51
C ILE A 517 26.61 38.04 19.19
N ALA A 518 25.35 38.46 19.11
CA ALA A 518 24.64 38.64 17.83
C ALA A 518 25.17 39.92 17.14
N SER A 519 26.39 39.84 16.60
CA SER A 519 27.17 41.00 16.18
C SER A 519 26.54 41.82 15.05
N SER A 520 25.63 41.26 14.25
CA SER A 520 24.94 42.02 13.19
C SER A 520 23.67 42.73 13.68
N PHE A 521 23.20 42.43 14.89
CA PHE A 521 21.92 42.94 15.37
C PHE A 521 21.98 44.46 15.61
N SER A 522 21.12 45.18 14.89
CA SER A 522 21.02 46.64 14.90
C SER A 522 19.57 47.16 14.90
N LYS A 523 18.59 46.28 15.09
CA LYS A 523 17.16 46.64 15.05
C LYS A 523 16.67 47.26 16.35
N SER A 524 15.65 48.10 16.25
CA SER A 524 14.97 48.73 17.40
C SER A 524 14.35 47.67 18.32
N LEU A 525 14.38 47.94 19.63
CA LEU A 525 13.65 47.18 20.67
C LEU A 525 12.78 48.10 21.54
N LYS A 526 12.49 49.33 21.09
CA LYS A 526 11.85 50.38 21.92
C LYS A 526 10.43 50.07 22.39
N LYS A 527 9.74 49.15 21.71
CA LYS A 527 8.35 48.75 22.02
C LYS A 527 8.26 47.66 23.09
N TRP A 528 9.37 47.01 23.42
CA TRP A 528 9.40 45.92 24.39
C TRP A 528 9.07 46.39 25.80
N ARG A 529 8.09 45.73 26.42
CA ARG A 529 7.71 45.93 27.83
C ARG A 529 8.25 44.79 28.66
N VAL A 530 9.44 44.97 29.22
CA VAL A 530 10.11 43.96 30.03
C VAL A 530 9.52 43.94 31.46
N PRO A 531 9.02 42.79 31.96
CA PRO A 531 8.54 42.68 33.33
C PRO A 531 9.61 43.03 34.38
N ALA A 532 9.19 43.59 35.51
CA ALA A 532 10.12 44.16 36.50
C ALA A 532 11.10 43.14 37.13
N LYS A 533 10.76 41.85 37.12
CA LYS A 533 11.54 40.76 37.71
C LYS A 533 12.32 39.93 36.67
N THR A 534 12.24 40.29 35.40
CA THR A 534 12.90 39.54 34.32
C THR A 534 14.41 39.62 34.45
N ASN A 535 15.10 38.48 34.34
CA ASN A 535 16.57 38.48 34.25
C ASN A 535 16.98 39.00 32.87
N ILE A 536 17.67 40.14 32.83
CA ILE A 536 18.13 40.81 31.59
C ILE A 536 19.65 40.92 31.51
N SER A 537 20.35 40.12 32.32
CA SER A 537 21.82 40.14 32.35
C SER A 537 22.36 39.87 30.94
N ASN A 538 23.45 40.55 30.56
CA ASN A 538 24.15 40.33 29.28
C ASN A 538 23.30 40.36 27.98
N MET A 539 22.04 40.82 28.03
CA MET A 539 21.05 40.65 26.96
C MET A 539 21.56 41.13 25.60
N LEU A 540 22.32 42.24 25.60
CA LEU A 540 22.86 42.90 24.40
C LEU A 540 24.39 42.88 24.34
N TRP A 541 25.06 42.12 25.21
CA TRP A 541 26.52 42.12 25.29
C TRP A 541 27.14 41.70 23.96
N GLY A 542 28.03 42.51 23.40
CA GLY A 542 28.69 42.20 22.11
C GLY A 542 27.81 42.39 20.85
N THR A 543 26.67 43.06 20.95
CA THR A 543 25.87 43.51 19.78
C THR A 543 26.36 44.87 19.27
N ASN A 544 26.00 45.23 18.02
CA ASN A 544 26.25 46.58 17.49
C ASN A 544 25.48 47.67 18.25
N ILE A 545 24.33 47.34 18.84
CA ILE A 545 23.57 48.28 19.69
C ILE A 545 24.39 48.66 20.94
N CYS A 546 25.10 47.70 21.53
CA CYS A 546 25.96 47.95 22.70
C CYS A 546 27.19 48.80 22.36
N THR A 547 27.78 48.66 21.16
CA THR A 547 28.94 49.47 20.75
C THR A 547 28.57 50.92 20.43
N GLU A 548 27.37 51.20 19.92
CA GLU A 548 26.87 52.58 19.74
C GLU A 548 26.63 53.30 21.08
N ILE A 549 26.27 52.56 22.14
CA ILE A 549 26.02 53.10 23.48
C ILE A 549 27.33 53.34 24.24
N SER A 550 28.33 52.46 24.10
CA SER A 550 29.62 52.60 24.79
C SER A 550 30.43 53.82 24.31
N VAL A 551 30.25 54.24 23.06
CA VAL A 551 30.80 55.51 22.52
C VAL A 551 30.21 56.75 23.23
N LYS A 552 29.08 56.61 23.95
CA LYS A 552 28.47 57.67 24.78
C LYS A 552 28.84 57.63 26.28
N GLY A 553 29.87 56.86 26.67
CA GLY A 553 30.50 56.99 27.99
C GLY A 553 30.07 56.00 29.08
N SER A 554 29.36 54.93 28.76
CA SER A 554 29.12 53.80 29.70
C SER A 554 29.90 52.57 29.25
N THR A 555 30.82 52.08 30.11
CA THR A 555 31.67 50.91 29.84
C THR A 555 31.02 49.58 30.23
N ASN A 556 29.82 49.59 30.80
CA ASN A 556 29.08 48.39 31.15
C ASN A 556 27.74 48.41 30.41
N CYS A 557 27.59 47.60 29.35
CA CYS A 557 26.29 47.27 28.75
C CYS A 557 25.44 46.38 29.68
N ASN A 558 25.35 46.73 30.96
CA ASN A 558 24.21 46.35 31.77
C ASN A 558 23.03 47.20 31.30
N CYS A 559 21.93 46.55 30.93
CA CYS A 559 20.70 47.22 30.49
C CYS A 559 20.13 48.22 31.51
N THR A 560 20.71 48.36 32.70
CA THR A 560 20.38 49.39 33.69
C THR A 560 20.81 50.80 33.28
N GLU A 561 21.80 50.97 32.39
CA GLU A 561 22.28 52.29 31.93
C GLU A 561 21.85 52.64 30.50
N ILE A 562 21.10 51.76 29.83
CA ILE A 562 20.52 52.08 28.53
C ILE A 562 19.43 53.12 28.78
N ASN A 563 19.68 54.37 28.38
CA ASN A 563 18.70 55.46 28.22
C ASN A 563 17.67 55.15 27.11
N TYR A 564 17.30 53.87 26.93
CA TYR A 564 16.08 53.45 26.29
C TYR A 564 15.05 53.42 27.41
N ASP A 565 13.95 54.13 27.22
CA ASP A 565 12.78 54.15 28.09
C ASP A 565 12.13 52.75 28.14
N PHE A 566 12.84 51.75 28.69
CA PHE A 566 12.25 50.50 29.14
C PHE A 566 11.35 50.88 30.31
N ARG A 567 10.09 51.19 30.03
CA ARG A 567 9.06 51.34 31.05
C ARG A 567 8.95 50.01 31.77
N ARG A 568 9.74 49.82 32.83
CA ARG A 568 9.52 48.76 33.81
C ARG A 568 8.12 49.01 34.37
N GLU A 569 7.17 48.15 34.05
CA GLU A 569 5.82 48.30 34.58
C GLU A 569 5.89 48.25 36.12
N LYS A 570 5.64 49.40 36.76
CA LYS A 570 5.34 49.43 38.18
C LYS A 570 4.00 48.73 38.34
N LEU A 571 3.98 47.64 39.12
CA LEU A 571 2.76 46.95 39.53
C LEU A 571 1.69 47.99 39.93
N PRO A 572 0.42 47.83 39.53
CA PRO A 572 -0.63 48.71 40.00
C PRO A 572 -0.67 48.64 41.53
N THR A 573 -0.34 49.76 42.19
CA THR A 573 -0.52 49.92 43.62
C THR A 573 -2.00 49.68 43.91
N LYS A 574 -2.33 48.58 44.60
CA LYS A 574 -3.63 48.39 45.23
C LYS A 574 -3.89 49.63 46.09
N ARG A 575 -4.83 50.48 45.70
CA ARG A 575 -5.40 51.46 46.61
C ARG A 575 -6.19 50.67 47.65
N SER A 576 -5.81 50.89 48.91
CA SER A 576 -6.44 50.38 50.14
C SER A 576 -7.92 50.70 50.23
#